data_AF-A0A7C3CXX4-F1
#
_entry.id   AF-A0A7C3CXX4-F1
#
_cell.length_a   1.000
_cell.length_b   1.000
_cell.length_c   1.000
_cell.angle_alpha   90.00
_cell.angle_beta   90.00
_cell.angle_gamma   90.00
#
_symmetry.space_group_name_H-M   'P 1'
#
loop_
_entity.id
_entity.type
_entity.pdbx_description
1 polymer ?
#
loop_
_entity_poly.entity_id
_entity_poly.type
_entity_poly.pdbx_seq_one_letter_code
_entity_poly.pdbx_strand_id
1 'polypeptide(L)' 'MVTVQVRWKGSNQPVKGSRVALGFDGLDRGVTSPQYTDSNGEARFSGSGTGEVYVDGTTRYTGRLDGRIVVYIPGP' A
#
# COMPACT_ATOMS: atom_id res chain seq x y z
N MET A 1 12.77 -0.07 -3.12
CA MET A 1 11.72 0.96 -3.24
C MET A 1 10.43 0.24 -3.55
N VAL A 2 9.35 0.59 -2.83
CA VAL A 2 8.02 0.01 -2.99
C VAL A 2 7.07 1.12 -3.45
N THR A 3 6.30 0.86 -4.49
CA THR A 3 5.19 1.70 -4.93
C THR A 3 3.90 0.93 -4.74
N VAL A 4 3.04 1.39 -3.84
CA VAL A 4 1.69 0.83 -3.68
C VAL A 4 0.76 1.65 -4.55
N GLN A 5 0.06 1.01 -5.48
CA GLN A 5 -1.00 1.62 -6.27
C GLN A 5 -2.37 1.12 -5.77
N VAL A 6 -3.21 2.03 -5.29
CA VAL A 6 -4.56 1.75 -4.80
C VAL A 6 -5.58 2.07 -5.90
N ARG A 7 -6.48 1.11 -6.17
CA ARG A 7 -7.55 1.25 -7.18
C ARG A 7 -8.91 0.83 -6.64
N TRP A 8 -9.97 1.42 -7.16
CA TRP A 8 -11.33 0.95 -6.89
C TRP A 8 -11.57 -0.40 -7.55
N LYS A 9 -12.09 -1.37 -6.79
CA LYS A 9 -12.57 -2.64 -7.32
C LYS A 9 -13.78 -2.37 -8.22
N GLY A 10 -13.75 -2.89 -9.44
CA GLY A 10 -14.81 -2.69 -10.45
C GLY A 10 -14.42 -1.68 -11.52
N SER A 11 -14.21 -0.41 -11.17
CA SER A 11 -13.88 0.63 -12.16
C SER A 11 -12.39 0.67 -12.55
N ASN A 12 -11.51 0.05 -11.76
CA ASN A 12 -10.06 0.09 -11.93
C ASN A 12 -9.47 1.53 -11.92
N GLN A 13 -10.25 2.51 -11.45
CA GLN A 13 -9.84 3.91 -11.33
C GLN A 13 -8.89 4.08 -10.14
N PRO A 14 -7.88 4.98 -10.25
CA PRO A 14 -6.95 5.26 -9.16
C PRO A 14 -7.67 5.94 -7.99
N VAL A 15 -7.28 5.58 -6.76
CA VAL A 15 -7.81 6.17 -5.53
C VAL A 15 -6.83 7.21 -5.01
N LYS A 16 -7.23 8.49 -5.00
CA LYS A 16 -6.42 9.57 -4.41
C LYS A 16 -6.75 9.75 -2.93
N GLY A 17 -5.73 10.02 -2.12
CA GLY A 17 -5.89 10.40 -0.71
C GLY A 17 -6.16 9.25 0.26
N SER A 18 -6.12 8.00 -0.20
CA SER A 18 -6.15 6.83 0.68
C SER A 18 -4.84 6.70 1.46
N ARG A 19 -4.95 6.37 2.75
CA ARG A 19 -3.83 6.25 3.70
C ARG A 19 -3.20 4.87 3.56
N VAL A 20 -1.92 4.82 3.19
CA VAL A 20 -1.15 3.59 3.00
C VAL A 20 -0.03 3.49 4.03
N ALA A 21 0.20 2.31 4.59
CA ALA A 21 1.38 2.00 5.40
C ALA A 21 1.90 0.60 5.07
N LEU A 22 3.20 0.37 5.27
CA LEU A 22 3.83 -0.94 5.13
C LEU A 22 4.19 -1.48 6.51
N GLY A 23 3.80 -2.71 6.81
CA GLY A 23 4.34 -3.49 7.93
C GLY A 23 5.38 -4.45 7.41
N PHE A 24 6.56 -4.51 8.02
CA PHE A 24 7.60 -5.46 7.66
C PHE A 24 7.72 -6.56 8.71
N ASP A 25 7.90 -7.80 8.24
CA ASP A 25 8.16 -8.94 9.11
C ASP A 25 9.51 -8.79 9.82
N GLY A 26 9.58 -9.30 11.05
CA GLY A 26 10.75 -9.23 11.92
C GLY A 26 10.59 -8.22 13.06
N LEU A 27 11.12 -8.58 14.23
CA LEU A 27 10.89 -7.86 15.49
C LEU A 27 11.29 -6.38 15.46
N ASP A 28 12.24 -5.99 14.60
CA ASP A 28 12.83 -4.65 14.61
C ASP A 28 12.37 -3.73 13.46
N ARG A 29 11.55 -4.21 12.51
CA ARG A 29 11.22 -3.41 11.30
C ARG A 29 9.92 -2.62 11.40
N GLY A 30 8.95 -3.10 12.17
CA GLY A 30 7.72 -2.37 12.51
C GLY A 30 6.87 -1.91 11.31
N VAL A 31 6.07 -0.87 11.54
CA VAL A 31 5.17 -0.26 10.56
C VAL A 31 5.69 1.12 10.18
N THR A 32 5.75 1.43 8.88
CA THR A 32 6.18 2.73 8.38
C THR A 32 5.21 3.85 8.77
N SER A 33 5.70 5.09 8.81
CA SER A 33 4.80 6.25 8.79
C SER A 33 3.86 6.18 7.57
N PRO A 34 2.58 6.55 7.73
CA PRO A 34 1.64 6.47 6.62
C PRO A 34 1.98 7.49 5.53
N GLN A 35 1.72 7.12 4.28
CA GLN A 35 1.71 8.02 3.14
C GLN A 35 0.34 8.02 2.48
N TYR A 36 0.05 9.10 1.76
CA TYR A 36 -1.23 9.26 1.07
C TYR A 36 -1.02 9.10 -0.43
N THR A 37 -1.96 8.40 -1.06
CA THR A 37 -1.94 8.18 -2.50
C THR A 37 -2.14 9.49 -3.28
N ASP A 38 -1.36 9.66 -4.34
CA ASP A 38 -1.48 10.80 -5.26
C ASP A 38 -2.64 10.64 -6.27
N SER A 39 -2.73 11.51 -7.28
CA SER A 39 -3.75 11.43 -8.34
C SER A 39 -3.69 10.16 -9.19
N ASN A 40 -2.56 9.45 -9.21
CA ASN A 40 -2.39 8.17 -9.90
C ASN A 40 -2.69 6.97 -8.98
N GLY A 41 -3.10 7.25 -7.74
CA GLY A 41 -3.34 6.26 -6.71
C GLY A 41 -2.07 5.69 -6.10
N GLU A 42 -0.93 6.39 -6.21
CA GLU A 42 0.38 5.86 -5.81
C GLU A 42 0.86 6.43 -4.46
N ALA A 43 1.37 5.55 -3.60
CA ALA A 43 2.14 5.88 -2.40
C ALA A 43 3.52 5.20 -2.48
N ARG A 44 4.60 5.90 -2.10
CA ARG A 44 5.99 5.47 -2.39
C ARG A 44 6.83 5.36 -1.12
N PHE A 45 7.37 4.18 -0.87
CA PHE A 45 8.13 3.89 0.34
C PHE A 45 9.57 3.48 -0.01
N SER A 46 10.51 3.91 0.83
CA SER A 46 11.87 3.37 0.87
C SER A 46 11.88 2.02 1.57
N GLY A 47 12.82 1.15 1.19
CA GLY A 47 12.96 -0.20 1.73
C GLY A 47 12.38 -1.29 0.84
N SER A 48 12.57 -2.53 1.29
CA SER A 48 12.04 -3.76 0.72
C SER A 48 12.11 -4.89 1.75
N GLY A 49 11.26 -5.91 1.62
CA GLY A 49 11.24 -7.05 2.53
C GLY A 49 10.02 -7.93 2.31
N THR A 50 9.62 -8.67 3.35
CA THR A 50 8.34 -9.38 3.42
C THR A 50 7.47 -8.70 4.47
N GLY A 51 6.15 -8.69 4.27
CA GLY A 51 5.20 -8.19 5.26
C GLY A 51 3.86 -7.82 4.62
N GLU A 52 3.25 -6.74 5.11
CA GLU A 52 1.87 -6.38 4.82
C GLU A 52 1.72 -4.95 4.29
N VAL A 53 0.71 -4.73 3.44
CA VAL A 53 0.25 -3.39 3.04
C VAL A 53 -1.09 -3.11 3.72
N TYR A 54 -1.13 -2.04 4.49
CA TYR A 54 -2.35 -1.50 5.08
C TYR A 54 -2.86 -0.34 4.24
N VAL A 55 -4.15 -0.37 3.89
CA VAL A 55 -4.85 0.72 3.20
C VAL A 55 -6.06 1.09 4.04
N ASP A 56 -6.10 2.34 4.50
CA ASP A 56 -7.13 2.88 5.40
C ASP A 56 -7.34 1.99 6.64
N GLY A 57 -6.24 1.47 7.19
CA GLY A 57 -6.23 0.61 8.38
C GLY A 57 -6.57 -0.86 8.13
N THR A 58 -6.88 -1.25 6.88
CA THR A 58 -7.19 -2.64 6.51
C THR A 58 -6.02 -3.28 5.77
N THR A 59 -5.63 -4.51 6.13
CA THR A 59 -4.65 -5.28 5.36
C THR A 59 -5.21 -5.63 3.98
N ARG A 60 -4.49 -5.21 2.92
CA ARG A 60 -4.88 -5.46 1.51
C ARG A 60 -3.90 -6.36 0.75
N TYR A 61 -2.70 -6.57 1.29
CA TYR A 61 -1.69 -7.43 0.69
C TYR A 61 -0.79 -7.97 1.79
N THR A 62 -0.37 -9.23 1.64
CA THR A 62 0.65 -9.89 2.46
C THR A 62 1.61 -10.61 1.51
N GLY A 63 2.92 -10.43 1.69
CA GLY A 63 3.92 -11.05 0.85
C GLY A 63 5.18 -10.21 0.68
N ARG A 64 5.84 -10.35 -0.47
CA ARG A 64 7.07 -9.62 -0.78
C ARG A 64 6.76 -8.16 -1.12
N LEU A 65 7.34 -7.26 -0.35
CA LEU A 65 7.25 -5.82 -0.50
C LEU A 65 8.44 -5.31 -1.32
N ASP A 66 8.32 -5.39 -2.65
CA ASP A 66 9.24 -4.77 -3.60
C ASP A 66 8.53 -4.31 -4.89
N GLY A 67 9.17 -3.40 -5.64
CA GLY A 67 8.65 -2.95 -6.92
C GLY A 67 7.28 -2.25 -6.82
N ARG A 68 6.35 -2.62 -7.70
CA ARG A 68 4.98 -2.10 -7.73
C ARG A 68 4.00 -3.15 -7.23
N ILE A 69 3.20 -2.79 -6.23
CA ILE A 69 2.13 -3.61 -5.67
C ILE A 69 0.81 -2.91 -5.96
N VAL A 70 -0.11 -3.58 -6.66
CA VAL A 70 -1.43 -3.06 -6.95
C VAL A 70 -2.44 -3.70 -6.00
N VAL A 71 -3.20 -2.87 -5.28
CA VAL A 71 -4.23 -3.31 -4.35
C VAL A 71 -5.58 -2.70 -4.73
N TYR A 72 -6.64 -3.48 -4.53
CA TYR A 72 -8.01 -3.06 -4.83
C TYR A 72 -8.81 -2.89 -3.56
N ILE A 73 -9.50 -1.76 -3.43
CA ILE A 73 -10.43 -1.49 -2.32
C ILE A 73 -11.88 -1.48 -2.83
N PRO A 74 -12.88 -1.83 -2.01
CA PRO A 74 -14.30 -1.74 -2.38
C PRO A 74 -14.62 -0.33 -2.87
N GLY A 75 -15.50 -0.20 -3.88
CA GLY A 75 -15.99 1.11 -4.31
C GLY A 75 -16.73 1.86 -3.19
N PRO A 76 -16.90 3.19 -3.35
CA PRO A 76 -17.83 3.94 -2.50
C PRO A 76 -19.26 3.40 -2.57
#